data_AF-A0A417CSX4-F1
#
_entry.id   AF-A0A417CSX4-F1
#
_cell.length_a   1.000
_cell.length_b   1.000
_cell.length_c   1.000
_cell.angle_alpha   90.00
_cell.angle_beta   90.00
_cell.angle_gamma   90.00
#
_symmetry.space_group_name_H-M   'P 1'
#
loop_
_entity.id
_entity.type
_entity.pdbx_description
1 polymer ?
#
loop_
_entity_poly.entity_id
_entity_poly.type
_entity_poly.pdbx_seq_one_letter_code
_entity_poly.pdbx_strand_id
1 'polypeptide(L)' 'GDVKVCEAMRELFQDERNKGISEGIGIGRAEEKFETSISFLHSIMVNLNFNVDQAMDALSIDEKDRDFYREKLASLSKN' A
#
# COMPACT_ATOMS: atom_id res chain seq x y z
N GLY A 1 22.58 -32.58 -24.17
CA GLY A 1 22.00 -32.34 -22.84
C GLY A 1 22.02 -30.86 -22.50
N ASP A 2 23.12 -30.18 -22.83
CA ASP A 2 23.48 -28.89 -22.24
C ASP A 2 22.67 -27.69 -22.75
N VAL A 3 22.27 -27.69 -24.03
CA VAL A 3 21.47 -26.59 -24.62
C VAL A 3 20.11 -26.44 -23.93
N LYS A 4 19.48 -27.57 -23.54
CA LYS A 4 18.20 -27.57 -22.82
C LYS A 4 18.33 -27.03 -21.39
N VAL A 5 19.48 -27.24 -20.75
CA VAL A 5 19.77 -26.72 -19.41
C VAL A 5 19.97 -25.20 -19.47
N CYS A 6 20.64 -24.70 -20.51
CA CYS A 6 20.80 -23.26 -20.72
C CYS A 6 19.47 -22.54 -20.98
N GLU A 7 18.58 -23.14 -21.77
CA GLU A 7 17.23 -22.59 -22.01
C GLU A 7 16.37 -22.59 -20.74
N ALA A 8 16.34 -23.70 -20.01
CA ALA A 8 15.62 -23.80 -18.74
C ALA A 8 16.12 -22.79 -17.70
N MET A 9 17.44 -22.60 -17.59
CA MET A 9 18.02 -21.58 -16.71
C MET A 9 17.59 -20.17 -17.13
N ARG A 10 17.60 -19.88 -18.45
CA ARG A 10 17.20 -18.57 -18.98
C ARG A 10 15.72 -18.26 -18.71
N GLU A 11 14.85 -19.26 -18.82
CA GLU A 11 13.43 -19.15 -18.49
C GLU A 11 13.24 -18.89 -16.99
N LEU A 12 13.93 -19.65 -16.13
CA LEU A 12 13.88 -19.48 -14.68
C LEU A 12 14.26 -18.05 -14.25
N PHE A 13 15.34 -17.49 -14.81
CA PHE A 13 15.76 -16.10 -14.54
C PHE A 13 14.77 -15.05 -15.04
N GLN A 14 14.01 -15.35 -16.10
CA GLN A 14 12.96 -14.44 -16.56
C GLN A 14 11.74 -14.49 -15.65
N ASP A 15 11.38 -15.68 -15.19
CA ASP A 15 10.25 -15.87 -14.29
C ASP A 15 10.47 -15.20 -12.93
N GLU A 16 11.65 -15.39 -12.32
CA GLU A 16 12.03 -14.71 -11.07
C GLU A 16 12.05 -13.18 -11.22
N ARG A 17 12.56 -12.67 -12.34
CA ARG A 17 12.56 -11.22 -12.61
C ARG A 17 11.14 -10.68 -12.73
N ASN A 18 10.28 -11.36 -13.48
CA ASN A 18 8.88 -10.95 -13.66
C ASN A 18 8.13 -10.98 -12.34
N LYS A 19 8.38 -11.99 -11.49
CA LYS A 19 7.84 -12.06 -10.14
C LYS A 19 8.29 -10.86 -9.30
N GLY A 20 9.58 -10.53 -9.29
CA GLY A 20 10.10 -9.37 -8.57
C GLY A 20 9.50 -8.03 -9.04
N ILE A 21 9.31 -7.85 -10.35
CA ILE A 21 8.63 -6.67 -10.91
C ILE A 21 7.17 -6.61 -10.44
N SER A 22 6.46 -7.74 -10.52
CA SER A 22 5.06 -7.81 -10.10
C SER A 22 4.89 -7.53 -8.60
N GLU A 23 5.77 -8.06 -7.77
CA GLU A 23 5.79 -7.78 -6.32
C GLU A 23 6.08 -6.30 -6.05
N GLY A 24 7.08 -5.71 -6.72
CA GLY A 24 7.40 -4.30 -6.59
C GLY A 24 6.25 -3.36 -7.00
N ILE A 25 5.57 -3.66 -8.11
CA ILE A 25 4.36 -2.92 -8.53
C ILE A 25 3.23 -3.08 -7.50
N GLY A 26 3.06 -4.29 -6.95
CA GLY A 26 2.08 -4.57 -5.90
C GLY A 26 2.30 -3.72 -4.65
N ILE A 27 3.54 -3.64 -4.18
CA ILE A 27 3.94 -2.81 -3.03
C ILE A 27 3.68 -1.33 -3.34
N GLY A 28 4.16 -0.82 -4.47
CA GLY A 28 4.01 0.59 -4.83
C GLY A 28 2.55 1.04 -4.95
N ARG A 29 1.68 0.19 -5.53
CA ARG A 29 0.23 0.47 -5.58
C ARG A 29 -0.45 0.42 -4.22
N ALA A 30 0.04 -0.42 -3.31
CA ALA A 30 -0.47 -0.46 -1.94
C ALA A 30 -0.09 0.84 -1.22
N GLU A 31 1.18 1.25 -1.29
CA GLU A 31 1.68 2.51 -0.71
C GLU A 31 0.92 3.73 -1.24
N GLU A 32 0.71 3.85 -2.55
CA GLU A 32 -0.06 4.94 -3.16
C GLU A 32 -1.51 5.02 -2.65
N LYS A 33 -2.18 3.86 -2.52
CA LYS A 33 -3.53 3.80 -1.95
C LYS A 33 -3.56 4.23 -0.49
N PHE A 34 -2.52 3.92 0.29
CA PHE A 34 -2.42 4.34 1.68
C PHE A 34 -2.20 5.84 1.82
N GLU A 35 -1.28 6.43 1.06
CA GLU A 35 -1.01 7.88 1.09
C GLU A 35 -2.23 8.70 0.65
N THR A 36 -2.93 8.21 -0.37
CA THR A 36 -4.20 8.79 -0.85
C THR A 36 -5.27 8.74 0.24
N SER A 37 -5.42 7.59 0.90
CA SER A 37 -6.41 7.41 1.97
C SER A 37 -6.11 8.28 3.18
N ILE A 38 -4.84 8.41 3.57
CA ILE A 38 -4.41 9.31 4.65
C ILE A 38 -4.70 10.78 4.33
N SER A 39 -4.44 11.19 3.08
CA SER A 39 -4.72 12.56 2.62
C SER A 39 -6.22 12.86 2.62
N PHE A 40 -7.06 11.88 2.25
CA PHE A 40 -8.51 12.01 2.35
C PHE A 40 -9.00 12.04 3.80
N LEU A 41 -8.48 11.17 4.67
CA LEU A 41 -8.80 11.18 6.10
C LEU A 41 -8.51 12.55 6.71
N HIS A 42 -7.31 13.09 6.48
CA HIS A 42 -6.93 14.40 6.97
C HIS A 42 -7.85 15.52 6.42
N SER A 43 -8.16 15.47 5.11
CA SER A 43 -9.03 16.45 4.47
C SER A 43 -10.47 16.41 5.04
N ILE A 44 -11.00 15.21 5.30
CA ILE A 44 -12.31 15.02 5.93
C ILE A 44 -12.29 15.57 7.36
N MET A 45 -11.27 15.24 8.14
CA MET A 45 -11.12 15.74 9.51
C MET A 45 -11.11 17.28 9.56
N VAL A 46 -10.34 17.93 8.69
CA VAL A 46 -10.22 19.40 8.66
C VAL A 46 -11.49 20.06 8.12
N ASN A 47 -12.00 19.60 6.97
CA ASN A 47 -13.09 20.28 6.28
C ASN A 47 -14.47 20.02 6.91
N LEU A 48 -14.68 18.83 7.47
CA LEU A 48 -15.95 18.46 8.11
C LEU A 48 -15.87 18.54 9.64
N ASN A 49 -14.71 18.93 10.19
CA ASN A 49 -14.44 18.98 11.63
C ASN A 49 -14.72 17.63 12.33
N PHE A 50 -14.40 16.54 11.62
CA PHE A 50 -14.56 15.18 12.10
C PHE A 50 -13.35 14.76 12.93
N ASN A 51 -13.59 13.94 13.95
CA ASN A 51 -12.51 13.22 14.60
C ASN A 51 -12.00 12.08 13.69
N VAL A 52 -10.88 11.47 14.07
CA VAL A 52 -10.22 10.42 13.30
C VAL A 52 -11.16 9.24 13.02
N ASP A 53 -11.93 8.79 14.01
CA ASP A 53 -12.83 7.64 13.87
C ASP A 53 -14.00 7.97 12.93
N GLN A 54 -14.57 9.18 13.02
CA GLN A 54 -15.60 9.65 12.11
C GLN A 54 -15.11 9.77 10.66
N ALA A 55 -13.85 10.17 10.46
CA ALA A 55 -13.24 10.20 9.13
C ALA A 55 -13.04 8.79 8.56
N MET A 56 -12.66 7.82 9.40
CA MET A 56 -12.56 6.41 9.01
C MET A 56 -13.92 5.80 8.69
N ASP A 57 -14.97 6.14 9.45
CA ASP A 57 -16.34 5.76 9.14
C ASP A 57 -16.78 6.31 7.78
N ALA A 58 -16.49 7.59 7.51
CA ALA A 58 -16.84 8.25 6.25
C ALA A 58 -16.18 7.61 5.01
N LEU A 59 -14.97 7.06 5.16
CA LEU A 59 -14.26 6.33 4.11
C LEU A 59 -14.53 4.81 4.14
N SER A 60 -15.40 4.35 5.04
CA SER A 60 -15.71 2.92 5.22
C SER A 60 -14.45 2.06 5.44
N ILE A 61 -13.50 2.56 6.25
CA ILE A 61 -12.29 1.82 6.60
C ILE A 61 -12.64 0.66 7.54
N ASP A 62 -12.22 -0.55 7.15
CA ASP A 62 -12.38 -1.77 7.93
C ASP A 62 -11.72 -1.63 9.32
N GLU A 63 -12.40 -2.10 10.37
CA GLU A 63 -11.93 -2.00 11.76
C GLU A 63 -10.51 -2.55 11.96
N LYS A 64 -10.17 -3.65 11.29
CA LYS A 64 -8.84 -4.30 11.35
C LYS A 64 -7.69 -3.40 10.91
N ASP A 65 -7.98 -2.41 10.05
CA ASP A 65 -6.97 -1.52 9.46
C ASP A 65 -6.92 -0.17 10.20
N ARG A 66 -7.86 0.11 11.10
CA ARG A 66 -7.99 1.43 11.75
C ARG A 66 -6.79 1.81 12.60
N ASP A 67 -6.23 0.87 13.35
CA ASP A 67 -5.06 1.15 14.19
C ASP A 67 -3.85 1.59 13.38
N PHE A 68 -3.66 1.00 12.19
CA PHE A 68 -2.62 1.44 11.25
C PHE A 68 -2.83 2.89 10.81
N TYR A 69 -4.06 3.27 10.44
CA TYR A 69 -4.36 4.65 10.04
C TYR A 69 -4.24 5.64 11.21
N ARG A 70 -4.61 5.25 12.44
CA ARG A 70 -4.42 6.06 13.65
C ARG A 70 -2.94 6.37 13.89
N GLU A 71 -2.08 5.34 13.82
CA GLU A 71 -0.63 5.51 14.00
C GLU A 71 -0.03 6.43 12.94
N LYS A 72 -0.40 6.22 11.66
CA LYS A 72 0.08 7.06 10.56
C LYS A 72 -0.37 8.51 10.69
N LEU A 73 -1.64 8.77 11.01
CA LEU A 73 -2.13 10.12 11.24
C LEU A 73 -1.42 10.80 12.43
N ALA A 74 -1.21 10.07 13.53
CA ALA A 74 -0.48 10.59 14.69
C ALA A 74 1.00 10.92 14.36
N SER A 75 1.63 10.17 13.46
CA SER A 75 2.99 10.44 12.99
C SER A 75 3.11 11.73 12.17
N LEU A 76 2.05 12.12 11.45
CA LEU A 76 2.02 13.36 10.67
C LEU A 76 1.96 14.61 11.55
N SER A 77 1.33 14.53 12.72
CA SER A 77 1.25 15.65 13.68
C SER A 77 2.54 15.93 14.45
N LYS A 78 3.56 15.06 14.32
CA LYS A 78 4.84 15.15 15.07
C LYS A 78 5.96 15.88 14.33
N ASN A 79 5.70 16.41 13.13
CA ASN A 79 6.61 17.26 12.37
C ASN A 79 6.15 18.71 12.38
#